data_AF-A0A8T4F0J4-F1
#
_entry.id   AF-A0A8T4F0J4-F1
#
_cell.length_a   1.000
_cell.length_b   1.000
_cell.length_c   1.000
_cell.angle_alpha   90.00
_cell.angle_beta   90.00
_cell.angle_gamma   90.00
#
_symmetry.space_group_name_H-M   'P 1'
#
loop_
_entity.id
_entity.type
_entity.pdbx_description
1 polymer ?
#
loop_
_entity_poly.entity_id
_entity_poly.type
_entity_poly.pdbx_seq_one_letter_code
_entity_poly.pdbx_strand_id
1 'polypeptide(L)'
;MAVLGQTGAGKSSLLNVLFGTDLAIGDVRPATRRPEPITLPGAHGHQLVFWDMPGIGESAAADVEYMTMYADKLLACDVVIWAVHADSRSTTYEALCLRRLLETADPATRARLVNKLTFVMTKADMLHPPPWVFSVNGDSGSFTPSLRLDEQLEERARYFEEVFLAPWGDFLTTSTYNPGGFSVADDRMTFNDHTVRYRGYFSRQVCEAYQHRYPDRADVFARLRDNHRVVPCSARFRYNLTRIMVAVVNRLGFGAAARFQRLLGDVDRLSQVPVPVMRELGNFLIWDGDRKVFDLADPALPPNL
;
A
#
# COMPACT_ATOMS: atom_id res chain seq x y z
N MET A 1 -11.34 8.48 -2.48
CA MET A 1 -10.29 7.61 -1.90
C MET A 1 -9.53 8.40 -0.86
N ALA A 2 -9.33 7.88 0.34
CA ALA A 2 -8.57 8.53 1.41
C ALA A 2 -7.17 7.91 1.61
N VAL A 3 -6.22 8.67 2.16
CA VAL A 3 -4.91 8.15 2.61
C VAL A 3 -4.68 8.59 4.05
N LEU A 4 -4.57 7.62 4.95
CA LEU A 4 -4.37 7.77 6.39
C LEU A 4 -2.96 7.39 6.79
N GLY A 5 -2.53 7.82 7.96
CA GLY A 5 -1.22 7.48 8.52
C GLY A 5 -0.66 8.60 9.38
N GLN A 6 0.29 8.28 10.26
CA GLN A 6 0.93 9.25 11.14
C GLN A 6 1.56 10.41 10.36
N THR A 7 1.70 11.57 11.01
CA THR A 7 2.54 12.67 10.53
C THR A 7 3.93 12.13 10.18
N GLY A 8 4.45 12.49 9.00
CA GLY A 8 5.75 11.98 8.53
C GLY A 8 5.74 10.57 7.93
N ALA A 9 4.61 9.87 7.85
CA ALA A 9 4.52 8.56 7.18
C ALA A 9 4.72 8.61 5.64
N GLY A 10 4.91 9.79 5.04
CA GLY A 10 5.17 9.91 3.59
C GLY A 10 3.92 9.85 2.70
N LYS A 11 2.74 10.19 3.25
CA LYS A 11 1.45 10.20 2.54
C LYS A 11 1.47 11.13 1.32
N SER A 12 1.87 12.39 1.49
CA SER A 12 1.90 13.39 0.41
C SER A 12 2.90 13.02 -0.68
N SER A 13 4.09 12.53 -0.30
CA SER A 13 5.08 12.02 -1.26
C SER A 13 4.55 10.84 -2.07
N LEU A 14 3.85 9.90 -1.42
CA LEU A 14 3.23 8.76 -2.10
C LEU A 14 2.17 9.21 -3.12
N LEU A 15 1.31 10.16 -2.74
CA LEU A 15 0.28 10.71 -3.62
C LEU A 15 0.87 11.45 -4.82
N ASN A 16 1.88 12.29 -4.59
CA ASN A 16 2.54 13.04 -5.65
C ASN A 16 3.07 12.13 -6.76
N VAL A 17 3.68 11.01 -6.37
CA VAL A 17 4.20 10.06 -7.36
C VAL A 17 3.11 9.19 -7.97
N LEU A 18 2.13 8.72 -7.20
CA LEU A 18 1.04 7.87 -7.73
C LEU A 18 0.10 8.60 -8.69
N PHE A 19 -0.13 9.89 -8.46
CA PHE A 19 -1.14 10.67 -9.19
C PHE A 19 -0.58 11.86 -9.97
N GLY A 20 0.74 12.08 -9.94
CA GLY A 20 1.39 13.18 -10.64
C GLY A 20 0.99 14.55 -10.09
N THR A 21 0.94 14.69 -8.77
CA THR A 21 0.47 15.91 -8.08
C THR A 21 1.62 16.64 -7.40
N ASP A 22 1.43 17.93 -7.12
CA ASP A 22 2.40 18.77 -6.39
C ASP A 22 1.86 19.17 -5.02
N LEU A 23 1.46 18.18 -4.21
CA LEU A 23 1.10 18.43 -2.81
C LEU A 23 2.35 18.86 -2.04
N ALA A 24 2.23 19.86 -1.17
CA ALA A 24 3.34 20.31 -0.34
C ALA A 24 3.89 19.14 0.50
N ILE A 25 5.17 18.82 0.29
CA ILE A 25 5.91 17.80 1.02
C ILE A 25 6.59 18.51 2.20
N GLY A 26 5.89 18.65 3.32
CA GLY A 26 6.46 19.27 4.52
C GLY A 26 5.42 20.00 5.35
N ASP A 27 5.44 19.70 6.65
CA ASP A 27 4.73 20.42 7.71
C ASP A 27 3.25 20.71 7.46
N VAL A 28 2.45 19.64 7.59
CA VAL A 28 1.18 19.84 8.29
C VAL A 28 1.57 20.34 9.68
N ARG A 29 1.41 21.65 9.90
CA ARG A 29 1.52 22.23 11.23
C ARG A 29 0.65 21.37 12.16
N PRO A 30 1.13 20.95 13.35
CA PRO A 30 0.40 20.09 14.30
C PRO A 30 -0.92 20.67 14.86
N ALA A 31 -1.57 21.60 14.16
CA ALA A 31 -2.52 22.54 14.73
C ALA A 31 -3.90 22.57 14.05
N THR A 32 -4.18 21.77 13.02
CA THR A 32 -5.52 21.75 12.41
C THR A 32 -6.31 20.53 12.87
N ARG A 33 -7.17 20.71 13.88
CA ARG A 33 -8.12 19.71 14.41
C ARG A 33 -9.20 19.26 13.41
N ARG A 34 -9.16 19.70 12.15
CA ARG A 34 -10.16 19.40 11.12
C ARG A 34 -9.49 18.70 9.92
N PRO A 35 -10.01 17.54 9.51
CA PRO A 35 -9.68 16.94 8.23
C PRO A 35 -9.92 17.94 7.09
N GLU A 36 -8.90 18.26 6.30
CA GLU A 36 -9.06 19.11 5.10
C GLU A 36 -9.02 18.25 3.83
N PRO A 37 -10.08 18.30 3.00
CA PRO A 37 -10.12 17.54 1.76
C PRO A 37 -9.26 18.24 0.70
N ILE A 38 -8.24 17.56 0.16
CA ILE A 38 -7.59 17.99 -1.08
C ILE A 38 -8.23 17.22 -2.23
N THR A 39 -8.95 17.93 -3.09
CA THR A 39 -9.67 17.34 -4.23
C THR A 39 -8.85 17.49 -5.49
N LEU A 40 -8.43 16.37 -6.08
CA LEU A 40 -7.72 16.33 -7.35
C LEU A 40 -8.69 15.90 -8.46
N PRO A 41 -8.72 16.60 -9.60
CA PRO A 41 -9.59 16.24 -10.71
C PRO A 41 -9.11 14.93 -11.36
N GLY A 42 -9.99 13.94 -11.39
CA GLY A 42 -9.82 12.72 -12.16
C GLY A 42 -10.40 12.85 -13.57
N ALA A 43 -10.24 11.80 -14.39
CA ALA A 43 -10.89 11.74 -15.70
C ALA A 43 -12.43 11.59 -15.56
N HIS A 44 -13.19 12.08 -16.53
CA HIS A 44 -14.65 11.90 -16.63
C HIS A 44 -15.47 12.38 -15.41
N GLY A 45 -15.01 13.43 -14.71
CA GLY A 45 -15.73 14.02 -13.58
C GLY A 45 -15.55 13.29 -12.24
N HIS A 46 -14.68 12.28 -12.19
CA HIS A 46 -14.28 11.66 -10.93
C HIS A 46 -13.35 12.57 -10.13
N GLN A 47 -13.39 12.45 -8.80
CA GLN A 47 -12.57 13.25 -7.89
C GLN A 47 -11.78 12.35 -6.95
N LEU A 48 -10.50 12.64 -6.80
CA LEU A 48 -9.65 12.02 -5.79
C LEU A 48 -9.61 12.96 -4.58
N VAL A 49 -10.31 12.60 -3.51
CA VAL A 49 -10.42 13.43 -2.29
C VAL A 49 -9.52 12.90 -1.19
N PHE A 50 -8.36 13.52 -1.01
CA PHE A 50 -7.42 13.23 0.06
C PHE A 50 -7.89 13.84 1.37
N TRP A 51 -7.79 13.09 2.47
CA TRP A 51 -8.03 13.61 3.81
C TRP A 51 -6.73 13.48 4.59
N ASP A 52 -6.04 14.61 4.84
CA ASP A 52 -4.96 14.61 5.82
C ASP A 52 -5.59 14.61 7.20
N MET A 53 -5.51 13.45 7.84
CA MET A 53 -5.99 13.30 9.19
C MET A 53 -4.85 13.69 10.12
N PRO A 54 -4.99 14.75 10.95
CA PRO A 54 -4.01 15.07 11.97
C PRO A 54 -3.79 13.82 12.82
N GLY A 55 -2.52 13.52 13.14
CA GLY A 55 -2.09 12.21 13.63
C GLY A 55 -3.07 11.62 14.63
N ILE A 56 -3.72 10.51 14.26
CA ILE A 56 -4.70 9.83 15.12
C ILE A 56 -3.97 9.56 16.44
N GLY A 57 -4.22 10.36 17.49
CA GLY A 57 -3.60 10.29 18.83
C GLY A 57 -2.57 11.38 19.22
N GLU A 58 -2.39 12.47 18.46
CA GLU A 58 -1.64 13.66 18.95
C GLU A 58 -2.40 14.41 20.07
N SER A 59 -3.68 14.08 20.31
CA SER A 59 -4.41 14.43 21.54
C SER A 59 -4.83 13.17 22.29
N ALA A 60 -4.50 13.11 23.58
CA ALA A 60 -4.90 12.02 24.50
C ALA A 60 -6.44 11.83 24.57
N ALA A 61 -7.21 12.81 24.11
CA ALA A 61 -8.63 12.70 23.81
C ALA A 61 -8.82 12.67 22.28
N ALA A 62 -8.88 11.47 21.71
CA ALA A 62 -9.65 11.29 20.48
C ALA A 62 -11.07 10.97 20.95
N ASP A 63 -11.89 12.01 21.11
CA ASP A 63 -13.27 11.86 21.58
C ASP A 63 -14.04 10.89 20.68
N VAL A 64 -14.99 10.14 21.24
CA VAL A 64 -15.81 9.17 20.48
C VAL A 64 -16.46 9.83 19.27
N GLU A 65 -16.91 11.08 19.40
CA GLU A 65 -17.47 11.89 18.31
C GLU A 65 -16.48 12.08 17.15
N TYR A 66 -15.19 12.25 17.46
CA TYR A 66 -14.13 12.36 16.47
C TYR A 66 -13.94 11.03 15.71
N MET A 67 -13.91 9.90 16.41
CA MET A 67 -13.79 8.58 15.79
C MET A 67 -15.01 8.21 14.94
N THR A 68 -16.21 8.57 15.37
CA THR A 68 -17.44 8.40 14.59
C THR A 68 -17.39 9.22 13.30
N MET A 69 -16.98 10.49 13.38
CA MET A 69 -16.80 11.33 12.19
C MET A 69 -15.79 10.71 11.22
N TYR A 70 -14.69 10.12 11.73
CA TYR A 70 -13.71 9.41 10.89
C TYR A 70 -14.34 8.21 10.20
N ALA A 71 -15.02 7.33 10.95
CA ALA A 71 -15.69 6.17 10.40
C ALA A 71 -16.64 6.57 9.26
N ASP A 72 -17.47 7.60 9.45
CA ASP A 72 -18.40 8.09 8.43
C ASP A 72 -17.69 8.57 7.16
N LYS A 73 -16.59 9.31 7.29
CA LYS A 73 -15.81 9.77 6.14
C LYS A 73 -15.14 8.62 5.39
N LEU A 74 -14.61 7.63 6.11
CA LEU A 74 -13.97 6.46 5.50
C LEU A 74 -14.99 5.56 4.80
N LEU A 75 -16.20 5.44 5.34
CA LEU A 75 -17.29 4.69 4.70
C LEU A 75 -17.70 5.32 3.37
N ALA A 76 -17.72 6.66 3.30
CA ALA A 76 -18.02 7.41 2.08
C ALA A 76 -16.92 7.29 1.00
N CYS A 77 -15.71 6.88 1.37
CA CYS A 77 -14.62 6.67 0.43
C CYS A 77 -14.71 5.30 -0.25
N ASP A 78 -14.42 5.22 -1.55
CA ASP A 78 -14.36 3.94 -2.26
C ASP A 78 -13.17 3.06 -1.81
N VAL A 79 -12.01 3.70 -1.62
CA VAL A 79 -10.75 3.06 -1.19
C VAL A 79 -10.11 3.92 -0.10
N VAL A 80 -9.51 3.27 0.89
CA VAL A 80 -8.74 3.93 1.95
C VAL A 80 -7.37 3.29 2.01
N ILE A 81 -6.30 4.04 1.76
CA ILE A 81 -4.93 3.59 2.04
C ILE A 81 -4.57 3.96 3.47
N TRP A 82 -3.99 3.02 4.22
CA TRP A 82 -3.38 3.28 5.52
C TRP A 82 -1.87 3.12 5.40
N ALA A 83 -1.15 4.24 5.42
CA ALA A 83 0.30 4.31 5.30
C ALA A 83 0.96 4.15 6.68
N VAL A 84 1.89 3.20 6.77
CA VAL A 84 2.71 2.91 7.96
C VAL A 84 4.17 3.03 7.59
N HIS A 85 4.97 3.66 8.43
CA HIS A 85 6.39 3.87 8.16
C HIS A 85 7.19 2.55 8.30
N ALA A 86 8.01 2.20 7.30
CA ALA A 86 8.77 0.93 7.29
C ALA A 86 9.76 0.78 8.47
N ASP A 87 10.36 1.88 8.91
CA ASP A 87 11.28 1.91 10.07
C ASP A 87 10.57 2.23 11.39
N SER A 88 9.22 2.14 11.45
CA SER A 88 8.52 2.32 12.72
C SER A 88 8.95 1.25 13.73
N ARG A 89 9.51 1.70 14.86
CA ARG A 89 9.95 0.82 15.95
C ARG A 89 8.79 0.25 16.78
N SER A 90 7.59 0.80 16.63
CA SER A 90 6.39 0.35 17.34
C SER A 90 5.16 0.57 16.47
N THR A 91 4.43 -0.52 16.22
CA THR A 91 3.10 -0.49 15.58
C THR A 91 1.97 -0.36 16.60
N THR A 92 2.29 -0.37 17.90
CA THR A 92 1.31 -0.41 18.99
C THR A 92 0.32 0.75 18.88
N TYR A 93 0.84 1.92 18.58
CA TYR A 93 0.04 3.13 18.47
C TYR A 93 -0.93 3.08 17.28
N GLU A 94 -0.45 2.70 16.10
CA GLU A 94 -1.28 2.58 14.90
C GLU A 94 -2.33 1.48 15.07
N ALA A 95 -1.97 0.37 15.73
CA ALA A 95 -2.87 -0.74 16.00
C ALA A 95 -3.97 -0.33 16.99
N LEU A 96 -3.62 0.45 18.03
CA LEU A 96 -4.59 1.01 18.97
C LEU A 96 -5.55 1.98 18.27
N CYS A 97 -5.05 2.81 17.36
CA CYS A 97 -5.86 3.73 16.58
C CYS A 97 -6.87 2.99 15.69
N LEU A 98 -6.41 1.96 14.98
CA LEU A 98 -7.26 1.10 14.17
C LEU A 98 -8.33 0.40 15.04
N ARG A 99 -7.93 -0.14 16.20
CA ARG A 99 -8.87 -0.76 17.15
C ARG A 99 -9.94 0.21 17.59
N ARG A 100 -9.57 1.41 18.05
CA ARG A 100 -10.54 2.43 18.45
C ARG A 100 -11.52 2.76 17.33
N LEU A 101 -11.02 3.01 16.11
CA LEU A 101 -11.85 3.31 14.94
C LEU A 101 -12.86 2.19 14.62
N LEU A 102 -12.44 0.93 14.73
CA LEU A 102 -13.27 -0.22 14.36
C LEU A 102 -14.21 -0.66 15.49
N GLU A 103 -13.79 -0.54 16.74
CA GLU A 103 -14.59 -0.92 17.92
C GLU A 103 -15.68 0.08 18.24
N THR A 104 -15.52 1.35 17.88
CA THR A 104 -16.60 2.36 17.98
C THR A 104 -17.74 2.11 17.00
N ALA A 105 -17.51 1.32 15.95
CA ALA A 105 -18.52 0.98 14.96
C ALA A 105 -19.27 -0.32 15.30
N ASP A 106 -20.55 -0.37 14.92
CA ASP A 106 -21.35 -1.61 14.96
C ASP A 106 -20.76 -2.69 14.02
N PRO A 107 -21.09 -3.98 14.20
CA PRO A 107 -20.50 -5.08 13.43
C PRO A 107 -20.60 -4.94 11.90
N ALA A 108 -21.73 -4.43 11.39
CA ALA A 108 -21.92 -4.29 9.94
C ALA A 108 -21.07 -3.15 9.39
N THR A 109 -21.03 -2.02 10.10
CA THR A 109 -20.17 -0.88 9.75
C THR A 109 -18.70 -1.23 9.86
N ARG A 110 -18.30 -1.97 10.91
CA ARG A 110 -16.94 -2.48 11.11
C ARG A 110 -16.47 -3.35 9.95
N ALA A 111 -17.30 -4.31 9.52
CA ALA A 111 -17.01 -5.13 8.35
C ALA A 111 -16.79 -4.27 7.10
N ARG A 112 -17.65 -3.28 6.85
CA ARG A 112 -17.50 -2.38 5.71
C ARG A 112 -16.23 -1.54 5.77
N LEU A 113 -15.86 -1.03 6.95
CA LEU A 113 -14.66 -0.24 7.17
C LEU A 113 -13.39 -1.06 6.92
N VAL A 114 -13.23 -2.20 7.59
CA VAL A 114 -11.99 -2.98 7.51
C VAL A 114 -11.72 -3.47 6.07
N ASN A 115 -12.78 -3.84 5.32
CA ASN A 115 -12.66 -4.25 3.93
C ASN A 115 -12.33 -3.09 2.96
N LYS A 116 -12.43 -1.83 3.38
CA LYS A 116 -12.01 -0.65 2.60
C LYS A 116 -10.54 -0.27 2.81
N LEU A 117 -9.88 -0.75 3.88
CA LEU A 117 -8.52 -0.39 4.28
C LEU A 117 -7.43 -1.19 3.54
N THR A 118 -6.57 -0.51 2.79
CA THR A 118 -5.37 -1.06 2.12
C THR A 118 -4.15 -0.59 2.89
N PHE A 119 -3.44 -1.51 3.53
CA PHE A 119 -2.24 -1.15 4.28
C PHE A 119 -1.02 -1.08 3.35
N VAL A 120 -0.26 0.01 3.46
CA VAL A 120 0.94 0.27 2.68
C VAL A 120 2.08 0.60 3.64
N MET A 121 3.20 -0.09 3.49
CA MET A 121 4.41 0.18 4.26
C MET A 121 5.30 1.15 3.47
N THR A 122 5.26 2.42 3.81
CA THR A 122 5.96 3.50 3.10
C THR A 122 7.41 3.66 3.56
N LYS A 123 8.19 4.38 2.76
CA LYS A 123 9.62 4.67 3.02
C LYS A 123 10.47 3.41 3.18
N ALA A 124 10.20 2.39 2.38
CA ALA A 124 11.04 1.19 2.30
C ALA A 124 12.52 1.52 2.01
N ASP A 125 12.80 2.64 1.33
CA ASP A 125 14.14 3.15 1.06
C ASP A 125 14.96 3.48 2.32
N MET A 126 14.30 3.67 3.46
CA MET A 126 14.98 3.95 4.73
C MET A 126 15.49 2.69 5.44
N LEU A 127 15.13 1.49 5.01
CA LEU A 127 15.68 0.26 5.59
C LEU A 127 17.09 -0.01 5.04
N HIS A 128 18.09 -0.11 5.93
CA HIS A 128 19.49 -0.37 5.59
C HIS A 128 20.26 -0.98 6.79
N PRO A 129 21.35 -1.75 6.55
CA PRO A 129 21.67 -2.56 5.36
C PRO A 129 20.85 -3.87 5.33
N PRO A 130 20.62 -4.49 4.15
CA PRO A 130 21.48 -4.57 2.94
C PRO A 130 21.06 -3.64 1.79
N PRO A 131 21.89 -3.48 0.72
CA PRO A 131 21.74 -2.36 -0.22
C PRO A 131 20.57 -2.50 -1.20
N TRP A 132 20.13 -1.35 -1.72
CA TRP A 132 19.30 -1.22 -2.91
C TRP A 132 20.17 -1.27 -4.18
N VAL A 133 19.60 -1.76 -5.27
CA VAL A 133 20.23 -1.83 -6.59
C VAL A 133 19.43 -0.99 -7.56
N PHE A 134 20.09 -0.09 -8.29
CA PHE A 134 19.54 0.67 -9.39
C PHE A 134 20.00 0.06 -10.71
N SER A 135 19.03 -0.43 -11.49
CA SER A 135 19.29 -0.96 -12.83
C SER A 135 19.03 0.13 -13.87
N VAL A 136 20.06 0.51 -14.63
CA VAL A 136 19.98 1.59 -15.62
C VAL A 136 19.39 1.06 -16.93
N ASN A 137 18.48 1.82 -17.54
CA ASN A 137 17.93 1.60 -18.87
C ASN A 137 17.81 2.93 -19.62
N GLY A 138 18.80 3.25 -20.45
CA GLY A 138 18.86 4.53 -21.17
C GLY A 138 19.07 5.72 -20.23
N ASP A 139 18.14 6.68 -20.26
CA ASP A 139 18.16 7.90 -19.43
C ASP A 139 17.39 7.74 -18.09
N SER A 140 16.87 6.55 -17.83
CA SER A 140 16.13 6.21 -16.61
C SER A 140 16.53 4.83 -16.08
N GLY A 141 15.88 4.36 -15.02
CA GLY A 141 16.12 3.05 -14.45
C GLY A 141 15.19 2.76 -13.28
N SER A 142 15.33 1.58 -12.68
CA SER A 142 14.47 1.14 -11.59
C SER A 142 15.26 0.65 -10.38
N PHE A 143 14.77 0.99 -9.19
CA PHE A 143 15.30 0.46 -7.94
C PHE A 143 14.71 -0.91 -7.60
N THR A 144 15.56 -1.83 -7.17
CA THR A 144 15.18 -3.16 -6.67
C THR A 144 15.95 -3.44 -5.38
N PRO A 145 15.31 -3.99 -4.33
CA PRO A 145 16.03 -4.38 -3.14
C PRO A 145 16.96 -5.56 -3.44
N SER A 146 18.08 -5.67 -2.72
CA SER A 146 18.84 -6.93 -2.67
C SER A 146 17.98 -8.05 -2.07
N LEU A 147 18.30 -9.32 -2.36
CA LEU A 147 17.54 -10.49 -1.86
C LEU A 147 17.27 -10.43 -0.35
N ARG A 148 18.30 -10.11 0.44
CA ARG A 148 18.19 -10.02 1.90
C ARG A 148 17.33 -8.82 2.35
N LEU A 149 17.32 -7.70 1.61
CA LEU A 149 16.47 -6.56 1.92
C LEU A 149 15.01 -6.89 1.57
N ASP A 150 14.79 -7.59 0.47
CA ASP A 150 13.47 -8.05 0.06
C ASP A 150 12.85 -8.99 1.10
N GLU A 151 13.63 -9.96 1.60
CA GLU A 151 13.22 -10.83 2.71
C GLU A 151 12.83 -10.04 3.97
N GLN A 152 13.61 -9.02 4.34
CA GLN A 152 13.31 -8.15 5.48
C GLN A 152 12.05 -7.31 5.27
N LEU A 153 11.83 -6.81 4.05
CA LEU A 153 10.62 -6.06 3.69
C LEU A 153 9.38 -6.95 3.76
N GLU A 154 9.46 -8.18 3.22
CA GLU A 154 8.37 -9.15 3.27
C GLU A 154 8.11 -9.69 4.69
N GLU A 155 9.14 -9.85 5.52
CA GLU A 155 8.96 -10.18 6.95
C GLU A 155 8.26 -9.07 7.73
N ARG A 156 8.68 -7.81 7.55
CA ARG A 156 8.02 -6.67 8.17
C ARG A 156 6.59 -6.48 7.68
N ALA A 157 6.35 -6.63 6.38
CA ALA A 157 5.01 -6.59 5.81
C ALA A 157 4.10 -7.65 6.46
N ARG A 158 4.58 -8.89 6.60
CA ARG A 158 3.86 -9.96 7.33
C ARG A 158 3.58 -9.59 8.78
N TYR A 159 4.54 -9.02 9.50
CA TYR A 159 4.31 -8.54 10.86
C TYR A 159 3.18 -7.50 10.91
N PHE A 160 3.14 -6.56 9.98
CA PHE A 160 2.04 -5.58 9.89
C PHE A 160 0.70 -6.24 9.58
N GLU A 161 0.66 -7.26 8.72
CA GLU A 161 -0.59 -8.00 8.46
C GLU A 161 -1.10 -8.69 9.73
N GLU A 162 -0.23 -9.33 10.52
CA GLU A 162 -0.61 -9.97 11.79
C GLU A 162 -1.11 -8.96 12.83
N VAL A 163 -0.57 -7.74 12.83
CA VAL A 163 -0.99 -6.68 13.77
C VAL A 163 -2.27 -5.99 13.33
N PHE A 164 -2.43 -5.70 12.03
CA PHE A 164 -3.50 -4.85 11.50
C PHE A 164 -4.67 -5.61 10.88
N LEU A 165 -4.49 -6.85 10.42
CA LEU A 165 -5.53 -7.62 9.72
C LEU A 165 -6.00 -8.82 10.54
N ALA A 166 -5.09 -9.62 11.08
CA ALA A 166 -5.45 -10.86 11.79
C ALA A 166 -6.47 -10.65 12.94
N PRO A 167 -6.41 -9.58 13.77
CA PRO A 167 -7.40 -9.34 14.82
C PRO A 167 -8.83 -9.12 14.31
N TRP A 168 -8.99 -8.82 13.02
CA TRP A 168 -10.28 -8.54 12.38
C TRP A 168 -10.68 -9.64 11.40
N GLY A 169 -10.08 -10.83 11.49
CA GLY A 169 -10.27 -11.92 10.55
C GLY A 169 -11.73 -12.26 10.29
N ASP A 170 -12.58 -12.26 11.32
CA ASP A 170 -14.02 -12.57 11.20
C ASP A 170 -14.81 -11.53 10.41
N PHE A 171 -14.29 -10.31 10.30
CA PHE A 171 -14.90 -9.19 9.56
C PHE A 171 -14.33 -9.05 8.15
N LEU A 172 -13.19 -9.68 7.85
CA LEU A 172 -12.50 -9.58 6.58
C LEU A 172 -13.14 -10.48 5.50
N THR A 173 -13.10 -9.99 4.27
CA THR A 173 -13.50 -10.71 3.07
C THR A 173 -12.56 -10.34 1.93
N THR A 174 -12.28 -11.28 1.04
CA THR A 174 -11.49 -11.03 -0.16
C THR A 174 -12.20 -11.58 -1.37
N SER A 175 -12.05 -10.95 -2.53
CA SER A 175 -12.67 -11.41 -3.77
C SER A 175 -11.75 -11.17 -4.96
N THR A 176 -11.82 -12.06 -5.94
CA THR A 176 -11.12 -11.95 -7.22
C THR A 176 -12.02 -12.41 -8.36
N TYR A 177 -11.62 -12.19 -9.60
CA TYR A 177 -12.37 -12.68 -10.75
C TYR A 177 -12.28 -14.21 -10.84
N ASN A 178 -13.38 -14.84 -11.26
CA ASN A 178 -13.43 -16.26 -11.56
C ASN A 178 -12.96 -16.49 -13.00
N PRO A 179 -11.90 -17.28 -13.24
CA PRO A 179 -11.47 -17.61 -14.60
C PRO A 179 -12.40 -18.61 -15.32
N GLY A 180 -13.42 -19.13 -14.64
CA GLY A 180 -14.28 -20.21 -15.11
C GLY A 180 -13.81 -21.57 -14.58
N GLY A 181 -14.74 -22.52 -14.40
CA GLY A 181 -14.41 -23.87 -13.93
C GLY A 181 -13.86 -23.97 -12.49
N PHE A 182 -13.92 -22.87 -11.71
CA PHE A 182 -13.52 -22.86 -10.32
C PHE A 182 -14.57 -23.56 -9.45
N SER A 183 -14.12 -24.53 -8.64
CA SER A 183 -14.94 -25.19 -7.64
C SER A 183 -14.07 -25.71 -6.51
N VAL A 184 -14.49 -25.42 -5.27
CA VAL A 184 -13.81 -25.80 -4.02
C VAL A 184 -14.88 -26.13 -2.98
N ALA A 185 -14.68 -27.20 -2.23
CA ALA A 185 -15.54 -27.57 -1.10
C ALA A 185 -15.03 -26.92 0.20
N ASP A 186 -15.54 -25.74 0.53
CA ASP A 186 -15.29 -25.01 1.80
C ASP A 186 -16.39 -23.95 2.04
N ASP A 187 -17.00 -23.90 3.22
CA ASP A 187 -18.10 -22.99 3.55
C ASP A 187 -17.70 -21.50 3.56
N ARG A 188 -16.40 -21.22 3.69
CA ARG A 188 -15.86 -19.85 3.61
C ARG A 188 -15.63 -19.41 2.17
N MET A 189 -15.59 -20.34 1.21
CA MET A 189 -15.35 -20.06 -0.20
C MET A 189 -16.66 -20.09 -0.98
N THR A 190 -16.97 -18.98 -1.65
CA THR A 190 -18.14 -18.86 -2.52
C THR A 190 -17.70 -18.39 -3.90
N PHE A 191 -18.38 -18.82 -4.95
CA PHE A 191 -18.04 -18.44 -6.32
C PHE A 191 -19.29 -18.42 -7.20
N ASN A 192 -19.25 -17.56 -8.21
CA ASN A 192 -20.22 -17.50 -9.32
C ASN A 192 -19.45 -17.33 -10.63
N ASP A 193 -20.15 -17.13 -11.76
CA ASP A 193 -19.53 -17.03 -13.09
C ASP A 193 -18.51 -15.90 -13.24
N HIS A 194 -18.47 -14.95 -12.32
CA HIS A 194 -17.63 -13.75 -12.42
C HIS A 194 -16.64 -13.60 -11.27
N THR A 195 -16.96 -14.09 -10.08
CA THR A 195 -16.15 -13.83 -8.88
C THR A 195 -15.96 -15.07 -8.02
N VAL A 196 -14.80 -15.14 -7.39
CA VAL A 196 -14.49 -16.03 -6.28
C VAL A 196 -14.31 -15.16 -5.05
N ARG A 197 -14.94 -15.52 -3.93
CA ARG A 197 -14.93 -14.78 -2.68
C ARG A 197 -14.63 -15.72 -1.51
N TYR A 198 -13.75 -15.26 -0.62
CA TYR A 198 -13.47 -15.91 0.65
C TYR A 198 -13.91 -15.03 1.83
N ARG A 199 -14.55 -15.64 2.83
CA ARG A 199 -14.91 -15.00 4.11
C ARG A 199 -13.86 -15.35 5.16
N GLY A 200 -13.20 -14.33 5.70
CA GLY A 200 -12.12 -14.47 6.67
C GLY A 200 -10.84 -13.76 6.22
N TYR A 201 -9.86 -13.71 7.13
CA TYR A 201 -8.50 -13.33 6.78
C TYR A 201 -7.83 -14.44 5.95
N PHE A 202 -7.64 -14.18 4.65
CA PHE A 202 -6.90 -15.06 3.74
C PHE A 202 -5.38 -14.87 3.91
N SER A 203 -4.84 -15.43 4.99
CA SER A 203 -3.42 -15.34 5.34
C SER A 203 -2.53 -16.15 4.39
N ARG A 204 -1.21 -16.00 4.52
CA ARG A 204 -0.23 -16.82 3.78
C ARG A 204 -0.45 -18.31 4.01
N GLN A 205 -0.61 -18.73 5.27
CA GLN A 205 -0.83 -20.13 5.64
C GLN A 205 -2.12 -20.70 5.03
N VAL A 206 -3.19 -19.89 5.03
CA VAL A 206 -4.45 -20.26 4.38
C VAL A 206 -4.26 -20.44 2.87
N CYS A 207 -3.56 -19.50 2.22
CA CYS A 207 -3.24 -19.57 0.79
C CYS A 207 -2.45 -20.85 0.45
N GLU A 208 -1.37 -21.13 1.19
CA GLU A 208 -0.52 -22.31 0.99
C GLU A 208 -1.34 -23.61 1.17
N ALA A 209 -2.22 -23.67 2.16
CA ALA A 209 -3.10 -24.82 2.38
C ALA A 209 -4.07 -25.07 1.19
N TYR A 210 -4.67 -24.01 0.65
CA TYR A 210 -5.53 -24.15 -0.54
C TYR A 210 -4.73 -24.51 -1.80
N GLN A 211 -3.56 -23.92 -2.01
CA GLN A 211 -2.69 -24.23 -3.15
C GLN A 211 -2.20 -25.68 -3.11
N HIS A 212 -1.87 -26.19 -1.92
CA HIS A 212 -1.51 -27.60 -1.75
C HIS A 212 -2.70 -28.53 -2.04
N ARG A 213 -3.91 -28.17 -1.61
CA ARG A 213 -5.12 -29.00 -1.82
C ARG A 213 -5.66 -28.92 -3.25
N TYR A 214 -5.48 -27.78 -3.92
CA TYR A 214 -6.03 -27.49 -5.25
C TYR A 214 -4.99 -26.80 -6.14
N PRO A 215 -3.91 -27.50 -6.54
CA PRO A 215 -2.78 -26.92 -7.26
C PRO A 215 -3.17 -26.31 -8.61
N ASP A 216 -4.14 -26.89 -9.33
CA ASP A 216 -4.62 -26.39 -10.63
C ASP A 216 -5.31 -25.02 -10.56
N ARG A 217 -5.57 -24.51 -9.35
CA ARG A 217 -6.25 -23.23 -9.09
C ARG A 217 -5.40 -22.27 -8.27
N ALA A 218 -4.08 -22.52 -8.22
CA ALA A 218 -3.15 -21.81 -7.35
C ALA A 218 -3.13 -20.29 -7.60
N ASP A 219 -3.37 -19.87 -8.85
CA ASP A 219 -3.46 -18.47 -9.27
C ASP A 219 -4.63 -17.74 -8.59
N VAL A 220 -5.80 -18.37 -8.48
CA VAL A 220 -6.98 -17.77 -7.82
C VAL A 220 -6.68 -17.49 -6.36
N PHE A 221 -6.07 -18.44 -5.65
CA PHE A 221 -5.71 -18.27 -4.24
C PHE A 221 -4.63 -17.21 -4.05
N ALA A 222 -3.64 -17.14 -4.94
CA ALA A 222 -2.63 -16.07 -4.93
C ALA A 222 -3.28 -14.69 -5.05
N ARG A 223 -4.23 -14.52 -5.99
CA ARG A 223 -4.99 -13.26 -6.14
C ARG A 223 -5.83 -12.93 -4.90
N LEU A 224 -6.47 -13.92 -4.27
CA LEU A 224 -7.22 -13.69 -3.03
C LEU A 224 -6.31 -13.25 -1.88
N ARG A 225 -5.11 -13.81 -1.79
CA ARG A 225 -4.08 -13.44 -0.81
C ARG A 225 -3.58 -12.02 -1.01
N ASP A 226 -3.32 -11.62 -2.25
CA ASP A 226 -2.79 -10.30 -2.59
C ASP A 226 -3.66 -9.14 -2.04
N ASN A 227 -4.98 -9.33 -1.95
CA ASN A 227 -5.90 -8.31 -1.39
C ASN A 227 -5.67 -8.00 0.10
N HIS A 228 -5.06 -8.92 0.84
CA HIS A 228 -4.71 -8.78 2.25
C HIS A 228 -3.20 -8.60 2.48
N ARG A 229 -2.42 -8.31 1.42
CA ARG A 229 -1.00 -8.04 1.57
C ARG A 229 -0.77 -6.60 1.99
N VAL A 230 0.16 -6.41 2.92
CA VAL A 230 0.76 -5.08 3.16
C VAL A 230 1.82 -4.86 2.09
N VAL A 231 1.74 -3.76 1.34
CA VAL A 231 2.66 -3.51 0.24
C VAL A 231 3.82 -2.60 0.70
N PRO A 232 5.08 -3.09 0.79
CA PRO A 232 6.24 -2.23 0.97
C PRO A 232 6.43 -1.33 -0.26
N CYS A 233 6.62 -0.03 -0.08
CA CYS A 233 6.86 0.89 -1.16
C CYS A 233 7.80 2.04 -0.79
N SER A 234 8.36 2.68 -1.82
CA SER A 234 9.09 3.94 -1.69
C SER A 234 8.64 4.92 -2.76
N ALA A 235 8.19 6.10 -2.34
CA ALA A 235 7.95 7.20 -3.27
C ALA A 235 9.27 7.72 -3.85
N ARG A 236 10.32 7.78 -3.02
CA ARG A 236 11.66 8.27 -3.40
C ARG A 236 12.32 7.39 -4.46
N PHE A 237 12.28 6.07 -4.27
CA PHE A 237 12.86 5.09 -5.19
C PHE A 237 11.86 4.56 -6.21
N ARG A 238 10.62 5.06 -6.19
CA ARG A 238 9.53 4.59 -7.06
C ARG A 238 9.29 3.07 -6.98
N TYR A 239 9.61 2.48 -5.84
CA TYR A 239 9.50 1.04 -5.60
C TYR A 239 8.05 0.64 -5.27
N ASN A 240 7.55 -0.41 -5.94
CA ASN A 240 6.24 -1.04 -5.74
C ASN A 240 5.00 -0.13 -5.92
N LEU A 241 5.14 1.04 -6.55
CA LEU A 241 4.03 1.95 -6.80
C LEU A 241 2.96 1.35 -7.73
N THR A 242 3.40 0.60 -8.75
CA THR A 242 2.53 -0.21 -9.61
C THR A 242 1.63 -1.16 -8.82
N ARG A 243 2.19 -1.87 -7.83
CA ARG A 243 1.42 -2.81 -7.00
C ARG A 243 0.35 -2.09 -6.17
N ILE A 244 0.67 -0.91 -5.62
CA ILE A 244 -0.31 -0.09 -4.90
C ILE A 244 -1.44 0.33 -5.84
N MET A 245 -1.09 0.80 -7.04
CA MET A 245 -2.10 1.23 -8.01
C MET A 245 -3.03 0.08 -8.41
N VAL A 246 -2.49 -1.12 -8.66
CA VAL A 246 -3.29 -2.33 -8.92
C VAL A 246 -4.22 -2.64 -7.74
N ALA A 247 -3.72 -2.58 -6.50
CA ALA A 247 -4.53 -2.82 -5.30
C ALA A 247 -5.66 -1.78 -5.16
N VAL A 248 -5.41 -0.51 -5.46
CA VAL A 248 -6.42 0.55 -5.46
C VAL A 248 -7.48 0.28 -6.53
N VAL A 249 -7.07 -0.02 -7.76
CA VAL A 249 -7.99 -0.30 -8.88
C VAL A 249 -8.86 -1.52 -8.59
N ASN A 250 -8.28 -2.59 -8.05
CA ASN A 250 -9.02 -3.81 -7.71
C ASN A 250 -10.14 -3.52 -6.69
N ARG A 251 -9.91 -2.61 -5.75
CA ARG A 251 -10.92 -2.23 -4.75
C ARG A 251 -11.99 -1.28 -5.27
N LEU A 252 -11.69 -0.51 -6.31
CA LEU A 252 -12.67 0.33 -7.00
C LEU A 252 -13.64 -0.47 -7.88
N GLY A 253 -13.38 -1.77 -8.08
CA GLY A 253 -14.28 -2.71 -8.74
C GLY A 253 -14.31 -2.62 -10.28
N PHE A 254 -15.29 -3.29 -10.88
CA PHE A 254 -15.41 -3.42 -12.33
C PHE A 254 -15.55 -2.05 -13.02
N GLY A 255 -14.80 -1.85 -14.11
CA GLY A 255 -14.73 -0.57 -14.84
C GLY A 255 -13.79 0.48 -14.26
N ALA A 256 -13.18 0.25 -13.08
CA ALA A 256 -12.19 1.16 -12.51
C ALA A 256 -10.96 1.32 -13.40
N ALA A 257 -10.48 0.23 -14.00
CA ALA A 257 -9.34 0.29 -14.92
C ALA A 257 -9.59 1.26 -16.10
N ALA A 258 -10.82 1.31 -16.63
CA ALA A 258 -11.20 2.26 -17.67
C ALA A 258 -11.26 3.71 -17.15
N ARG A 259 -11.79 3.93 -15.93
CA ARG A 259 -11.82 5.25 -15.29
C ARG A 259 -10.43 5.83 -15.03
N PHE A 260 -9.46 4.96 -14.74
CA PHE A 260 -8.09 5.32 -14.45
C PHE A 260 -7.15 5.08 -15.64
N GLN A 261 -7.65 4.84 -16.87
CA GLN A 261 -6.83 4.50 -18.03
C GLN A 261 -5.69 5.51 -18.32
N ARG A 262 -5.89 6.81 -18.07
CA ARG A 262 -4.79 7.80 -18.22
C ARG A 262 -3.71 7.66 -17.15
N LEU A 263 -4.09 7.26 -15.93
CA LEU A 263 -3.18 7.01 -14.81
C LEU A 263 -2.53 5.62 -14.91
N LEU A 264 -3.25 4.65 -15.50
CA LEU A 264 -2.82 3.27 -15.68
C LEU A 264 -2.11 3.00 -17.00
N GLY A 265 -2.25 3.89 -17.99
CA GLY A 265 -1.63 3.76 -19.30
C GLY A 265 -0.11 3.94 -19.27
N ASP A 266 0.44 4.36 -18.14
CA ASP A 266 1.87 4.64 -17.95
C ASP A 266 2.40 4.03 -16.63
N VAL A 267 1.87 2.85 -16.28
CA VAL A 267 2.25 2.13 -15.05
C VAL A 267 3.73 1.77 -15.03
N ASP A 268 4.35 1.59 -16.20
CA ASP A 268 5.78 1.34 -16.30
C ASP A 268 6.60 2.56 -15.88
N ARG A 269 6.15 3.80 -16.15
CA ARG A 269 6.83 5.01 -15.66
C ARG A 269 6.73 5.19 -14.14
N LEU A 270 5.74 4.58 -13.48
CA LEU A 270 5.63 4.64 -12.02
C LEU A 270 6.81 3.98 -11.31
N SER A 271 7.54 3.08 -11.96
CA SER A 271 8.75 2.45 -11.41
C SER A 271 10.06 3.06 -11.94
N GLN A 272 10.00 3.87 -13.00
CA GLN A 272 11.17 4.50 -13.61
C GLN A 272 11.58 5.78 -12.89
N VAL A 273 12.84 5.88 -12.52
CA VAL A 273 13.49 7.07 -11.97
C VAL A 273 14.48 7.62 -13.02
N PRO A 274 14.39 8.90 -13.41
CA PRO A 274 15.38 9.50 -14.30
C PRO A 274 16.79 9.46 -13.69
N VAL A 275 17.82 9.19 -14.51
CA VAL A 275 19.21 9.12 -14.06
C VAL A 275 19.67 10.40 -13.33
N PRO A 276 19.34 11.63 -13.77
CA PRO A 276 19.72 12.84 -13.03
C PRO A 276 19.13 12.88 -11.62
N VAL A 277 17.87 12.45 -11.45
CA VAL A 277 17.22 12.36 -10.14
C VAL A 277 17.88 11.29 -9.28
N MET A 278 18.21 10.13 -9.88
CA MET A 278 18.91 9.05 -9.18
C MET A 278 20.26 9.52 -8.62
N ARG A 279 21.02 10.35 -9.35
CA ARG A 279 22.33 10.85 -8.91
C ARG A 279 22.27 11.72 -7.65
N GLU A 280 21.13 12.33 -7.35
CA GLU A 280 20.91 13.10 -6.12
C GLU A 280 20.57 12.20 -4.92
N LEU A 281 20.36 10.91 -5.14
CA LEU A 281 20.11 9.92 -4.11
C LEU A 281 21.45 9.36 -3.59
N GLY A 282 21.46 8.75 -2.40
CA GLY A 282 22.63 8.04 -1.86
C GLY A 282 22.27 6.64 -1.35
N ASN A 283 23.30 5.84 -1.01
CA ASN A 283 23.19 4.50 -0.39
C ASN A 283 22.56 3.39 -1.26
N PHE A 284 22.99 3.26 -2.52
CA PHE A 284 22.58 2.16 -3.41
C PHE A 284 23.71 1.80 -4.40
N LEU A 285 23.55 0.63 -5.03
CA LEU A 285 24.44 0.10 -6.05
C LEU A 285 23.92 0.41 -7.44
N ILE A 286 24.79 0.66 -8.40
CA ILE A 286 24.42 0.85 -9.81
C ILE A 286 24.83 -0.38 -10.61
N TRP A 287 23.90 -0.88 -11.44
CA TRP A 287 24.08 -2.03 -12.31
C TRP A 287 23.72 -1.65 -13.76
N ASP A 288 24.60 -1.97 -14.73
CA ASP A 288 24.41 -1.69 -16.17
C ASP A 288 23.89 -2.90 -16.97
N GLY A 289 23.70 -4.05 -16.33
CA GLY A 289 23.28 -5.30 -16.97
C GLY A 289 24.37 -6.38 -16.96
N ASP A 290 25.64 -5.98 -17.10
CA ASP A 290 26.78 -6.91 -17.23
C ASP A 290 27.74 -6.85 -16.03
N ARG A 291 27.82 -5.70 -15.33
CA ARG A 291 28.75 -5.50 -14.22
C ARG A 291 28.20 -4.56 -13.14
N LYS A 292 28.77 -4.68 -11.94
CA LYS A 292 28.63 -3.66 -10.88
C LYS A 292 29.34 -2.40 -11.38
N VAL A 293 28.57 -1.37 -11.71
CA VAL A 293 29.11 -0.11 -12.24
C VAL A 293 29.67 0.73 -11.11
N PHE A 294 28.94 0.83 -9.99
CA PHE A 294 29.31 1.71 -8.89
C PHE A 294 28.66 1.32 -7.55
N ASP A 295 29.29 1.70 -6.45
CA ASP A 295 28.77 1.58 -5.08
C ASP A 295 28.74 2.97 -4.44
N LEU A 296 27.55 3.59 -4.35
CA LEU A 296 27.39 4.89 -3.69
C LEU A 296 27.24 4.75 -2.16
N ALA A 297 27.36 3.53 -1.61
CA ALA A 297 27.47 3.30 -0.17
C ALA A 297 28.93 3.26 0.31
N ASP A 298 29.91 3.33 -0.61
CA ASP A 298 31.34 3.43 -0.29
C ASP A 298 31.75 4.91 -0.12
N PRO A 299 32.28 5.33 1.05
CA PRO A 299 32.69 6.71 1.30
C PRO A 299 33.90 7.18 0.44
N ALA A 300 34.57 6.27 -0.28
CA ALA A 300 35.65 6.60 -1.21
C ALA A 300 35.14 6.90 -2.63
N LEU A 301 34.31 7.93 -2.79
CA LEU A 301 33.82 8.35 -4.11
C LEU A 301 34.79 9.33 -4.80
N PRO A 302 35.21 9.07 -6.06
CA PRO A 302 35.88 10.09 -6.86
C PRO A 302 34.89 11.23 -7.19
N PRO A 303 35.33 12.50 -7.13
CA PRO A 303 34.46 13.67 -7.16
C PRO A 303 33.76 13.95 -8.51
N ASN A 304 34.10 13.21 -9.58
CA ASN A 304 33.63 13.49 -10.92
C ASN A 304 32.90 12.26 -11.50
N LEU A 305 31.56 12.25 -11.38
CA LEU A 305 30.61 11.36 -12.06
C LEU A 305 29.60 12.19 -12.87
#